data_AF-A0AAD8R521-F1
#
_entry.id   AF-A0AAD8R521-F1
#
_cell.length_a   1.000
_cell.length_b   1.000
_cell.length_c   1.000
_cell.angle_alpha   90.00
_cell.angle_beta   90.00
_cell.angle_gamma   90.00
#
_symmetry.space_group_name_H-M   'P 1'
#
loop_
_entity.id
_entity.type
_entity.pdbx_description
1 polymer ?
#
loop_
_entity_poly.entity_id
_entity_poly.type
_entity_poly.pdbx_seq_one_letter_code
_entity_poly.pdbx_strand_id
1 'polypeptide(L)'
;MGFPVYPFPRCRALVKRQCVGALVTESLKDDCCRQLAAVGDDWCTCPALDWMRLGMYKELGIADVEGTAAMEVFPRCQREVMDRTVVSLPAVCKQSIPVGSGGVCN
;
A
#
# COMPACT_ATOMS: atom_id res chain seq x y z
N MET A 1 -15.62 -14.02 -0.97
CA MET A 1 -14.85 -13.01 -1.71
C MET A 1 -13.38 -13.23 -1.39
N GLY A 2 -12.52 -13.35 -2.40
CA GLY A 2 -11.09 -13.62 -2.22
C GLY A 2 -10.27 -12.66 -3.08
N PHE A 3 -9.26 -12.04 -2.48
CA PHE A 3 -8.30 -11.21 -3.22
C PHE A 3 -7.21 -12.11 -3.82
N PRO A 4 -6.68 -11.81 -5.01
CA PRO A 4 -5.59 -12.59 -5.60
C PRO A 4 -4.39 -12.67 -4.65
N VAL A 5 -3.68 -13.81 -4.66
CA VAL A 5 -2.54 -14.15 -3.77
C VAL A 5 -1.42 -13.08 -3.78
N TYR A 6 -1.42 -12.18 -4.75
CA TYR A 6 -0.54 -11.00 -4.84
C TYR A 6 -1.35 -9.73 -5.12
N PRO A 7 -2.01 -9.13 -4.10
CA PRO A 7 -2.84 -7.96 -4.32
C PRO A 7 -2.00 -6.75 -4.78
N PHE A 8 -2.49 -6.06 -5.81
CA PHE A 8 -1.99 -4.81 -6.37
C PHE A 8 -0.47 -4.75 -6.72
N PRO A 9 0.03 -5.56 -7.67
CA PRO A 9 1.46 -5.55 -8.01
C PRO A 9 2.00 -4.17 -8.44
N ARG A 10 1.16 -3.32 -9.06
CA ARG A 10 1.55 -1.97 -9.48
C ARG A 10 1.57 -1.01 -8.28
N CYS A 11 0.61 -1.10 -7.37
CA CYS A 11 0.64 -0.32 -6.14
C CYS A 11 1.80 -0.69 -5.22
N ARG A 12 2.19 -1.97 -5.15
CA ARG A 12 3.41 -2.38 -4.43
C ARG A 12 4.66 -1.70 -5.00
N ALA A 13 4.79 -1.65 -6.32
CA ALA A 13 5.92 -0.98 -6.97
C ALA A 13 5.88 0.54 -6.74
N LEU A 14 4.70 1.15 -6.77
CA LEU A 14 4.49 2.56 -6.45
C LEU A 14 4.93 2.87 -5.01
N VAL A 15 4.42 2.12 -4.03
CA VAL A 15 4.74 2.27 -2.60
C VAL A 15 6.23 2.11 -2.36
N LYS A 16 6.86 1.09 -2.96
CA LYS A 16 8.32 0.89 -2.83
C LYS A 16 9.11 2.12 -3.31
N ARG A 17 8.73 2.71 -4.46
CA ARG A 17 9.39 3.90 -4.99
C ARG A 17 9.15 5.14 -4.14
N GLN A 18 7.90 5.38 -3.73
CA GLN A 18 7.56 6.50 -2.86
C GLN A 18 8.30 6.42 -1.52
N CYS A 19 8.40 5.22 -0.94
CA CYS A 19 9.05 5.03 0.35
C CYS A 19 10.56 5.28 0.31
N VAL A 20 11.28 4.89 -0.75
CA VAL A 20 12.70 5.25 -0.91
C VAL A 20 12.94 6.69 -1.40
N GLY A 21 11.87 7.48 -1.60
CA GLY A 21 11.97 8.82 -2.19
C GLY A 21 12.40 8.82 -3.67
N ALA A 22 12.15 7.74 -4.41
CA ALA A 22 12.46 7.66 -5.83
C ALA A 22 11.39 8.31 -6.71
N LEU A 23 11.80 8.76 -7.89
CA LEU A 23 10.90 9.28 -8.93
C LEU A 23 9.84 8.23 -9.32
N VAL A 24 8.59 8.63 -9.13
CA VAL A 24 7.41 7.91 -9.58
C VAL A 24 7.03 8.43 -10.96
N THR A 25 6.83 7.51 -11.91
CA THR A 25 6.26 7.88 -13.21
C THR A 25 4.75 7.96 -13.10
N GLU A 26 4.15 8.92 -13.81
CA GLU A 26 2.68 9.04 -13.87
C GLU A 26 2.03 7.74 -14.36
N SER A 27 2.65 7.03 -15.32
CA SER A 27 2.20 5.72 -15.78
C SER A 27 2.10 4.67 -14.67
N LEU A 28 3.04 4.64 -13.73
CA LEU A 28 3.03 3.70 -12.61
C LEU A 28 1.93 4.07 -11.60
N LYS A 29 1.72 5.38 -11.40
CA LYS A 29 0.62 5.89 -10.58
C LYS A 29 -0.72 5.49 -11.18
N ASP A 30 -0.93 5.75 -12.46
CA ASP A 30 -2.17 5.41 -13.18
C ASP A 30 -2.43 3.90 -13.18
N ASP A 31 -1.40 3.08 -13.37
CA ASP A 31 -1.51 1.63 -13.30
C ASP A 31 -1.91 1.15 -11.90
N CYS A 32 -1.34 1.74 -10.84
CA CYS A 32 -1.78 1.45 -9.48
C CYS A 32 -3.24 1.87 -9.27
N CYS A 33 -3.60 3.09 -9.65
CA CYS A 33 -4.96 3.60 -9.47
C CYS A 33 -6.00 2.79 -10.24
N ARG A 34 -5.66 2.28 -11.43
CA ARG A 34 -6.50 1.32 -12.16
C ARG A 34 -6.70 0.01 -11.41
N GLN A 35 -5.66 -0.51 -10.75
CA GLN A 35 -5.80 -1.71 -9.92
C GLN A 35 -6.64 -1.44 -8.67
N LEU A 36 -6.49 -0.27 -8.06
CA LEU A 36 -7.26 0.13 -6.88
C LEU A 36 -8.75 0.32 -7.23
N ALA A 37 -9.04 0.94 -8.37
CA ALA A 37 -10.41 1.10 -8.86
C ALA A 37 -11.08 -0.26 -9.20
N ALA A 38 -10.28 -1.26 -9.60
CA ALA A 38 -10.79 -2.59 -9.91
C ALA A 38 -11.27 -3.40 -8.69
N VAL A 39 -11.06 -2.91 -7.45
CA VAL A 39 -11.68 -3.50 -6.25
C VAL A 39 -13.20 -3.40 -6.34
N GLY A 40 -13.74 -2.35 -6.96
CA GLY A 40 -15.17 -2.16 -7.26
C GLY A 40 -16.07 -1.90 -6.05
N ASP A 41 -15.65 -2.33 -4.86
CA ASP A 41 -16.32 -2.07 -3.59
C ASP A 41 -15.42 -1.18 -2.71
N ASP A 42 -15.87 0.06 -2.49
CA ASP A 42 -15.11 1.05 -1.73
C ASP A 42 -14.89 0.58 -0.27
N TRP A 43 -15.76 -0.26 0.30
CA TRP A 43 -15.56 -0.86 1.65
C TRP A 43 -14.41 -1.87 1.69
N CYS A 44 -14.13 -2.53 0.56
CA CYS A 44 -13.07 -3.52 0.45
C CYS A 44 -11.70 -2.90 0.15
N THR A 45 -11.65 -1.61 -0.21
CA THR A 45 -10.40 -0.93 -0.63
C THR A 45 -9.35 -0.94 0.48
N CYS A 46 -9.71 -0.49 1.69
CA CYS A 46 -8.77 -0.43 2.80
C CYS A 46 -8.32 -1.80 3.32
N PRO A 47 -9.21 -2.78 3.53
CA PRO A 47 -8.80 -4.15 3.82
C PRO A 47 -7.85 -4.73 2.77
N ALA A 48 -8.11 -4.51 1.48
CA ALA A 48 -7.26 -5.03 0.42
C ALA A 48 -5.85 -4.39 0.42
N LEU A 49 -5.75 -3.10 0.74
CA LEU A 49 -4.47 -2.41 0.92
C LEU A 49 -3.72 -2.90 2.17
N ASP A 50 -4.41 -3.20 3.27
CA ASP A 50 -3.81 -3.80 4.46
C ASP A 50 -3.25 -5.20 4.17
N TRP A 51 -4.01 -6.04 3.47
CA TRP A 51 -3.54 -7.35 2.99
C TRP A 51 -2.31 -7.23 2.08
N MET A 52 -2.27 -6.21 1.21
CA MET A 52 -1.09 -5.92 0.40
C MET A 52 0.13 -5.58 1.27
N ARG A 53 -0.04 -4.69 2.26
CA ARG A 53 1.02 -4.29 3.19
C ARG A 53 1.59 -5.48 3.96
N LEU A 54 0.71 -6.29 4.56
CA LEU A 54 1.08 -7.51 5.29
C LEU A 54 1.80 -8.51 4.38
N GLY A 55 1.33 -8.67 3.14
CA GLY A 55 1.99 -9.50 2.14
C GLY A 55 3.41 -9.03 1.82
N MET A 56 3.62 -7.72 1.66
CA MET A 56 4.95 -7.16 1.44
C MET A 56 5.88 -7.37 2.64
N TYR A 57 5.40 -7.18 3.87
CA TYR A 57 6.21 -7.46 5.07
C TYR A 57 6.59 -8.92 5.18
N LYS A 58 5.64 -9.84 4.94
CA LYS A 58 5.90 -11.27 4.92
C LYS A 58 6.94 -11.68 3.88
N GLU A 59 6.84 -11.14 2.65
CA GLU A 59 7.80 -11.39 1.57
C GLU A 59 9.22 -10.89 1.89
N LEU A 60 9.32 -9.81 2.66
CA LEU A 60 10.59 -9.22 3.07
C LEU A 60 11.15 -9.84 4.36
N GLY A 61 10.49 -10.86 4.91
CA GLY A 61 10.90 -11.50 6.17
C GLY A 61 10.74 -10.59 7.40
N ILE A 62 9.95 -9.51 7.27
CA ILE A 62 9.63 -8.60 8.36
C ILE A 62 8.46 -9.21 9.10
N ALA A 63 8.76 -10.19 9.95
CA ALA A 63 7.84 -10.58 11.00
C ALA A 63 7.85 -9.50 12.08
N ASP A 64 6.71 -9.27 12.73
CA ASP A 64 6.67 -8.64 14.06
C ASP A 64 7.35 -9.60 15.03
N VAL A 65 8.69 -9.65 14.99
CA VAL A 65 9.49 -10.34 15.98
C VAL A 65 9.32 -9.53 17.26
N GLU A 66 8.59 -10.12 18.21
CA GLU A 66 8.38 -9.62 19.57
C GLU A 66 9.61 -8.86 20.07
N GLY A 67 9.48 -7.53 20.14
CA GLY A 67 10.45 -6.65 20.77
C GLY A 67 11.26 -5.72 19.85
N THR A 68 11.39 -5.99 18.54
CA THR A 68 12.05 -5.07 17.60
C THR A 68 11.44 -5.17 16.20
N ALA A 69 10.31 -4.49 15.96
CA ALA A 69 9.88 -4.23 14.59
C ALA A 69 11.01 -3.52 13.85
N ALA A 70 11.45 -4.06 12.70
CA ALA A 70 12.47 -3.41 11.89
C ALA A 70 11.99 -1.98 11.56
N MET A 71 12.72 -0.98 12.06
CA MET A 71 12.41 0.43 11.78
C MET A 71 12.52 0.72 10.28
N GLU A 72 13.43 0.02 9.59
CA GLU A 72 13.56 0.02 8.14
C GLU A 72 13.08 -1.29 7.54
N VAL A 73 12.24 -1.18 6.50
CA VAL A 73 11.67 -2.30 5.75
C VAL A 73 12.63 -2.75 4.65
N PHE A 74 13.30 -1.81 4.04
CA PHE A 74 14.39 -1.98 3.08
C PHE A 74 15.26 -0.71 3.16
N PRO A 75 16.50 -0.73 2.63
CA PRO A 75 17.38 0.43 2.70
C PRO A 75 16.66 1.71 2.24
N ARG A 76 16.65 2.74 3.10
CA ARG A 76 16.03 4.06 2.87
C ARG A 76 14.50 4.09 2.94
N CYS A 77 13.84 3.02 3.38
CA CYS A 77 12.40 3.01 3.60
C CYS A 77 12.08 2.56 5.01
N GLN A 78 11.56 3.49 5.81
CA GLN A 78 11.10 3.20 7.15
C GLN A 78 9.71 2.55 7.13
N ARG A 79 9.44 1.69 8.11
CA ARG A 79 8.14 1.01 8.26
C ARG A 79 7.00 2.00 8.36
N GLU A 80 7.17 3.04 9.15
CA GLU A 80 6.17 4.11 9.30
C GLU A 80 5.92 4.86 7.99
N VAL A 81 6.96 5.13 7.21
CA VAL A 81 6.82 5.78 5.90
C VAL A 81 6.08 4.85 4.94
N MET A 82 6.39 3.56 4.94
CA MET A 82 5.69 2.57 4.13
C MET A 82 4.21 2.46 4.52
N ASP A 83 3.91 2.37 5.81
CA ASP A 83 2.54 2.32 6.34
C ASP A 83 1.76 3.55 5.90
N ARG A 84 2.31 4.76 6.11
CA ARG A 84 1.70 6.03 5.67
C ARG A 84 1.48 6.08 4.15
N THR A 85 2.42 5.56 3.38
CA THR A 85 2.33 5.53 1.92
C THR A 85 1.19 4.64 1.45
N VAL A 86 1.05 3.45 2.05
CA VAL A 86 -0.04 2.51 1.71
C VAL A 86 -1.40 3.11 2.04
N VAL A 87 -1.59 3.65 3.24
CA VAL A 87 -2.89 4.20 3.66
C VAL A 87 -3.31 5.42 2.84
N SER A 88 -2.34 6.16 2.27
CA SER A 88 -2.59 7.35 1.45
C SER A 88 -2.90 7.03 -0.01
N LEU A 89 -2.81 5.76 -0.44
CA LEU A 89 -3.04 5.37 -1.84
C LEU A 89 -4.42 5.78 -2.38
N PRO A 90 -5.54 5.62 -1.64
CA PRO A 90 -6.84 6.05 -2.17
C PRO A 90 -6.89 7.56 -2.38
N ALA A 91 -6.31 8.36 -1.48
CA ALA A 91 -6.18 9.81 -1.65
C ALA A 91 -5.31 10.19 -2.88
N VAL A 92 -4.18 9.51 -3.09
CA VAL A 92 -3.32 9.68 -4.28
C VAL A 92 -4.10 9.38 -5.57
N CYS A 93 -4.94 8.36 -5.54
CA CYS A 93 -5.77 7.94 -6.66
C CYS A 93 -7.11 8.66 -6.77
N LYS A 94 -7.41 9.58 -5.84
CA LYS A 94 -8.71 10.27 -5.73
C LYS A 94 -9.89 9.29 -5.68
N GLN A 95 -9.69 8.13 -5.06
CA GLN A 95 -10.71 7.11 -4.93
C GLN A 95 -11.55 7.36 -3.68
N SER A 96 -12.87 7.29 -3.84
CA SER A 96 -13.80 7.37 -2.72
C SER A 96 -13.62 6.17 -1.81
N ILE A 97 -13.57 6.42 -0.50
CA ILE A 97 -13.66 5.37 0.51
C ILE A 97 -14.68 5.81 1.58
N PRO A 98 -15.63 4.93 1.95
CA PRO A 98 -16.68 5.26 2.92
C PRO A 98 -16.15 5.41 4.35
N VAL A 99 -14.98 4.83 4.64
CA VAL A 99 -14.32 4.87 5.94
C VAL A 99 -12.93 5.48 5.76
N GLY A 100 -12.77 6.73 6.17
CA GLY A 100 -11.50 7.47 6.09
C GLY A 100 -11.70 8.98 5.95
N SER A 101 -11.01 9.77 6.79
CA SER A 101 -10.99 11.23 6.61
C SER A 101 -10.14 11.58 5.39
N GLY A 102 -10.76 12.11 4.34
CA GLY A 102 -10.04 12.62 3.17
C GLY A 102 -9.44 11.56 2.23
N GLY A 103 -9.98 10.33 2.21
CA GLY A 103 -9.48 9.29 1.32
C GLY A 103 -8.27 8.52 1.85
N VAL A 104 -7.99 8.59 3.15
CA VAL A 104 -6.93 7.81 3.82
C VAL A 104 -7.55 6.65 4.59
N CYS A 105 -7.00 5.44 4.41
CA CYS A 105 -7.40 4.26 5.17
C CYS A 105 -6.91 4.35 6.62
N ASN A 106 -7.80 4.19 7.59
CA ASN A 106 -7.50 4.32 9.02
C ASN A 106 -7.87 3.03 9.76
#